data_AF-A0A6U4XJ79-F1
#
_entry.id   AF-A0A6U4XJ79-F1
#
_cell.length_a   1.000
_cell.length_b   1.000
_cell.length_c   1.000
_cell.angle_alpha   90.00
_cell.angle_beta   90.00
_cell.angle_gamma   90.00
#
_symmetry.space_group_name_H-M   'P 1'
#
loop_
_entity.id
_entity.type
_entity.pdbx_description
1 polymer ?
#
loop_
_entity_poly.entity_id
_entity_poly.type
_entity_poly.pdbx_seq_one_letter_code
_entity_poly.pdbx_strand_id
1 'polypeptide(L)'
;DAITWRDASAAKSSAETTERIFARLIADLESSVFVALPLVQRALGRDAAPLLASAVWPAIGDTVMKRLLHFFAPGLPNKFHRSFTIAARLVAALEAKCASAAELRALRTSPDMVLWRGKWNLDTYHEMRKHEMDGRVKAAGALQGPFKPVTSPADAEAIKPFSVPQFHAVLQELRTILDPERVFLFALQHRFLRDACELVAQLIDAAVAGCSGAAPLDVIEVMRN
;
A
#
# COMPACT_ATOMS: atom_id res chain seq x y z
N ASP A 1 -16.16 17.80 10.48
CA ASP A 1 -16.82 17.45 9.21
C ASP A 1 -17.10 15.96 9.14
N ALA A 2 -18.36 15.59 9.40
CA ALA A 2 -18.79 14.20 9.46
C ALA A 2 -19.08 13.69 8.04
N ILE A 3 -18.19 12.85 7.51
CA ILE A 3 -18.43 12.08 6.28
C ILE A 3 -19.69 11.23 6.52
N THR A 4 -20.76 11.56 5.80
CA THR A 4 -22.08 10.95 5.96
C THR A 4 -22.03 9.46 5.62
N TRP A 5 -22.78 8.63 6.34
CA TRP A 5 -22.87 7.18 6.08
C TRP A 5 -23.30 6.83 4.64
N ARG A 6 -23.99 7.75 3.96
CA ARG A 6 -24.33 7.67 2.53
C ARG A 6 -23.11 7.80 1.63
N ASP A 7 -22.20 8.72 1.95
CA ASP A 7 -20.95 8.92 1.19
C ASP A 7 -20.01 7.72 1.38
N ALA A 8 -19.94 7.18 2.59
CA ALA A 8 -19.20 5.95 2.88
C ALA A 8 -19.79 4.73 2.13
N SER A 9 -21.12 4.62 2.05
CA SER A 9 -21.81 3.54 1.34
C SER A 9 -21.68 3.65 -0.19
N ALA A 10 -21.77 4.86 -0.74
CA ALA A 10 -21.57 5.13 -2.16
C ALA A 10 -20.10 4.94 -2.58
N ALA A 11 -19.14 5.34 -1.73
CA ALA A 11 -17.73 5.07 -1.95
C ALA A 11 -17.43 3.56 -1.93
N LYS A 12 -18.07 2.81 -1.02
CA LYS A 12 -17.95 1.35 -0.92
C LYS A 12 -18.53 0.64 -2.15
N SER A 13 -19.75 0.96 -2.57
CA SER A 13 -20.37 0.33 -3.75
C SER A 13 -19.63 0.66 -5.05
N SER A 14 -19.09 1.87 -5.17
CA SER A 14 -18.24 2.27 -6.29
C SER A 14 -16.93 1.47 -6.31
N ALA A 15 -16.27 1.30 -5.16
CA ALA A 15 -15.05 0.50 -5.05
C ALA A 15 -15.31 -0.99 -5.35
N GLU A 16 -16.37 -1.58 -4.84
CA GLU A 16 -16.74 -2.98 -5.16
C GLU A 16 -17.06 -3.18 -6.64
N THR A 17 -17.55 -2.14 -7.32
CA THR A 17 -17.78 -2.16 -8.77
C THR A 17 -16.47 -2.12 -9.55
N THR A 18 -15.52 -1.30 -9.12
CA THR A 18 -14.15 -1.25 -9.65
C THR A 18 -13.43 -2.58 -9.57
N GLU A 19 -13.41 -3.17 -8.38
CA GLU A 19 -12.65 -4.38 -8.12
C GLU A 19 -13.18 -5.50 -9.03
N ARG A 20 -14.50 -5.59 -9.19
CA ARG A 20 -15.13 -6.50 -10.13
C ARG A 20 -14.77 -6.22 -11.58
N ILE A 21 -14.72 -4.97 -12.03
CA ILE A 21 -14.36 -4.63 -13.42
C ILE A 21 -12.92 -5.08 -13.73
N PHE A 22 -11.96 -4.75 -12.87
CA PHE A 22 -10.58 -5.17 -13.09
C PHE A 22 -10.40 -6.68 -12.94
N ALA A 23 -11.03 -7.31 -11.95
CA ALA A 23 -10.97 -8.76 -11.78
C ALA A 23 -11.55 -9.48 -13.01
N ARG A 24 -12.66 -8.96 -13.56
CA ARG A 24 -13.25 -9.49 -14.79
C ARG A 24 -12.33 -9.29 -15.99
N LEU A 25 -11.72 -8.12 -16.14
CA LEU A 25 -10.75 -7.87 -17.20
C LEU A 25 -9.58 -8.85 -17.14
N ILE A 26 -9.01 -9.07 -15.94
CA ILE A 26 -7.91 -10.03 -15.76
C ILE A 26 -8.37 -11.44 -16.16
N ALA A 27 -9.54 -11.88 -15.69
CA ALA A 27 -10.09 -13.19 -16.02
C ALA A 27 -10.33 -13.35 -17.53
N ASP A 28 -10.89 -12.33 -18.20
CA ASP A 28 -11.14 -12.36 -19.64
C ASP A 28 -9.83 -12.36 -20.45
N LEU A 29 -8.80 -11.64 -19.98
CA LEU A 29 -7.46 -11.69 -20.58
C LEU A 29 -6.81 -13.06 -20.41
N GLU A 30 -6.94 -13.65 -19.21
CA GLU A 30 -6.43 -14.98 -18.91
C GLU A 30 -7.10 -16.06 -19.78
N SER A 31 -8.43 -16.01 -19.95
CA SER A 31 -9.17 -17.01 -20.72
C SER A 31 -8.98 -16.88 -22.23
N SER A 32 -8.75 -15.67 -22.72
CA SER A 32 -8.85 -15.38 -24.16
C SER A 32 -7.49 -15.08 -24.78
N VAL A 33 -6.74 -14.14 -24.21
CA VAL A 33 -5.48 -13.64 -24.79
C VAL A 33 -4.31 -14.50 -24.35
N PHE A 34 -4.19 -14.80 -23.06
CA PHE A 34 -3.04 -15.51 -22.52
C PHE A 34 -2.99 -17.00 -22.87
N VAL A 35 -4.13 -17.63 -23.18
CA VAL A 35 -4.16 -19.01 -23.68
C VAL A 35 -3.56 -19.10 -25.08
N ALA A 36 -3.86 -18.13 -25.96
CA ALA A 36 -3.36 -18.13 -27.33
C ALA A 36 -1.93 -17.58 -27.45
N LEU A 37 -1.47 -16.77 -26.49
CA LEU A 37 -0.20 -16.08 -26.54
C LEU A 37 1.02 -16.99 -26.81
N PRO A 38 1.18 -18.17 -26.16
CA PRO A 38 2.33 -19.04 -26.42
C PRO A 38 2.35 -19.60 -27.86
N LEU A 39 1.18 -19.84 -28.44
CA LEU A 39 1.07 -20.31 -29.83
C LEU A 39 1.50 -19.22 -30.81
N VAL A 40 1.07 -17.98 -30.55
CA VAL A 40 1.43 -16.81 -31.37
C VAL A 40 2.92 -16.50 -31.23
N GLN A 41 3.47 -16.52 -30.01
CA GLN A 41 4.90 -16.33 -29.76
C GLN A 41 5.74 -17.40 -30.47
N ARG A 42 5.28 -18.65 -30.51
CA ARG A 42 5.96 -19.74 -31.22
C ARG A 42 5.87 -19.59 -32.74
N ALA A 43 4.74 -19.13 -33.26
CA ALA A 43 4.54 -18.92 -34.69
C ALA A 43 5.37 -17.73 -35.23
N LEU A 44 5.50 -16.66 -34.44
CA LEU A 44 6.24 -15.46 -34.82
C LEU A 44 7.77 -15.62 -34.71
N GLY A 45 8.25 -16.61 -33.94
CA GLY A 45 9.68 -16.88 -33.77
C GLY A 45 10.38 -15.93 -32.79
N ARG A 46 11.66 -16.22 -32.48
CA ARG A 46 12.45 -15.48 -31.47
C ARG A 46 12.78 -14.03 -31.85
N ASP A 47 12.77 -13.70 -33.13
CA ASP A 47 13.15 -12.39 -33.66
C ASP A 47 11.96 -11.43 -33.83
N ALA A 48 10.76 -11.87 -33.49
CA ALA A 48 9.58 -11.02 -33.57
C ALA A 48 9.62 -9.90 -32.54
N ALA A 49 9.04 -8.77 -32.90
CA ALA A 49 8.84 -7.65 -31.99
C ALA A 49 8.15 -8.14 -30.69
N PRO A 50 8.48 -7.54 -29.53
CA PRO A 50 7.93 -7.95 -28.24
C PRO A 50 6.40 -7.74 -28.22
N LEU A 51 5.67 -8.82 -28.53
CA LEU A 51 4.23 -8.81 -28.81
C LEU A 51 3.42 -8.20 -27.66
N LEU A 52 3.84 -8.48 -26.42
CA LEU A 52 3.20 -7.91 -25.25
C LEU A 52 3.35 -6.39 -25.18
N ALA A 53 4.53 -5.86 -25.52
CA ALA A 53 4.82 -4.44 -25.46
C ALA A 53 4.24 -3.67 -26.65
N SER A 54 4.19 -4.28 -27.84
CA SER A 54 3.84 -3.60 -29.09
C SER A 54 2.38 -3.74 -29.49
N ALA A 55 1.66 -4.76 -29.02
CA ALA A 55 0.29 -5.03 -29.45
C ALA A 55 -0.68 -5.23 -28.28
N VAL A 56 -0.34 -6.12 -27.34
CA VAL A 56 -1.26 -6.49 -26.25
C VAL A 56 -1.41 -5.35 -25.24
N TRP A 57 -0.30 -4.80 -24.74
CA TRP A 57 -0.34 -3.73 -23.75
C TRP A 57 -0.97 -2.43 -24.28
N PRO A 58 -0.66 -1.92 -25.49
CA PRO A 58 -1.33 -0.73 -26.00
C PRO A 58 -2.86 -0.88 -26.08
N ALA A 59 -3.36 -2.04 -26.51
CA ALA A 59 -4.79 -2.30 -26.59
C ALA A 59 -5.48 -2.34 -25.22
N ILE A 60 -4.84 -2.98 -24.23
CA ILE A 60 -5.35 -3.07 -22.86
C ILE A 60 -5.21 -1.72 -22.16
N GLY A 61 -4.00 -1.18 -22.17
CA GLY A 61 -3.60 0.07 -21.54
C GLY A 61 -4.48 1.22 -21.98
N ASP A 62 -4.72 1.38 -23.29
CA ASP A 62 -5.60 2.43 -23.81
C ASP A 62 -7.06 2.26 -23.34
N THR A 63 -7.58 1.03 -23.36
CA THR A 63 -8.95 0.73 -22.90
C THR A 63 -9.12 1.04 -21.41
N VAL A 64 -8.15 0.62 -20.60
CA VAL A 64 -8.15 0.85 -19.15
C VAL A 64 -7.96 2.36 -18.89
N MET A 65 -6.96 2.99 -19.48
CA MET A 65 -6.69 4.42 -19.33
C MET A 65 -7.87 5.30 -19.71
N LYS A 66 -8.59 5.00 -20.79
CA LYS A 66 -9.76 5.80 -21.24
C LYS A 66 -10.99 5.60 -20.37
N ARG A 67 -11.26 4.36 -19.95
CA ARG A 67 -12.51 4.02 -19.24
C ARG A 67 -12.39 4.15 -17.73
N LEU A 68 -11.17 4.17 -17.20
CA LEU A 68 -10.86 4.01 -15.79
C LEU A 68 -10.04 5.21 -15.27
N LEU A 69 -10.36 6.44 -15.70
CA LEU A 69 -9.66 7.67 -15.26
C LEU A 69 -9.86 7.99 -13.76
N HIS A 70 -11.04 7.69 -13.22
CA HIS A 70 -11.36 7.96 -11.81
C HIS A 70 -10.60 7.07 -10.82
N PHE A 71 -9.84 6.08 -11.30
CA PHE A 71 -9.02 5.18 -10.49
C PHE A 71 -7.70 5.78 -10.05
N PHE A 72 -7.22 6.75 -10.80
CA PHE A 72 -5.95 7.41 -10.52
C PHE A 72 -6.07 8.52 -9.49
N ALA A 73 -7.30 8.88 -9.08
CA ALA A 73 -7.55 9.96 -8.14
C ALA A 73 -7.18 9.53 -6.70
N PRO A 74 -6.19 10.19 -6.05
CA PRO A 74 -5.76 9.83 -4.70
C PRO A 74 -6.72 10.29 -3.60
N GLY A 75 -7.72 11.13 -3.91
CA GLY A 75 -8.60 11.77 -2.94
C GLY A 75 -9.38 10.84 -2.00
N LEU A 76 -9.37 9.53 -2.25
CA LEU A 76 -9.85 8.49 -1.33
C LEU A 76 -8.76 7.41 -1.17
N PRO A 77 -7.90 7.48 -0.15
CA PRO A 77 -6.73 6.59 -0.03
C PRO A 77 -7.07 5.10 -0.04
N ASN A 78 -8.14 4.70 0.66
CA ASN A 78 -8.57 3.30 0.69
C ASN A 78 -9.00 2.79 -0.70
N LYS A 79 -9.71 3.63 -1.47
CA LYS A 79 -10.12 3.29 -2.84
C LYS A 79 -8.92 3.26 -3.78
N PHE A 80 -8.01 4.23 -3.63
CA PHE A 80 -6.77 4.29 -4.39
C PHE A 80 -5.91 3.04 -4.16
N HIS A 81 -5.70 2.63 -2.91
CA HIS A 81 -4.93 1.43 -2.56
C HIS A 81 -5.47 0.17 -3.25
N ARG A 82 -6.78 -0.09 -3.13
CA ARG A 82 -7.44 -1.23 -3.77
C ARG A 82 -7.29 -1.20 -5.30
N SER A 83 -7.53 -0.03 -5.89
CA SER A 83 -7.44 0.16 -7.34
C SER A 83 -6.01 -0.06 -7.84
N PHE A 84 -5.03 0.53 -7.15
CA PHE A 84 -3.60 0.35 -7.45
C PHE A 84 -3.19 -1.12 -7.30
N THR A 85 -3.63 -1.80 -6.25
CA THR A 85 -3.27 -3.20 -5.98
C THR A 85 -3.77 -4.11 -7.10
N ILE A 86 -4.99 -3.92 -7.57
CA ILE A 86 -5.53 -4.74 -8.67
C ILE A 86 -4.88 -4.35 -10.00
N ALA A 87 -4.65 -3.07 -10.26
CA ALA A 87 -3.87 -2.60 -11.39
C ALA A 87 -2.46 -3.21 -11.44
N ALA A 88 -1.78 -3.30 -10.30
CA ALA A 88 -0.47 -3.93 -10.17
C ALA A 88 -0.53 -5.44 -10.46
N ARG A 89 -1.62 -6.13 -10.06
CA ARG A 89 -1.85 -7.54 -10.42
C ARG A 89 -2.02 -7.74 -11.93
N LEU A 90 -2.72 -6.83 -12.63
CA LEU A 90 -2.83 -6.87 -14.09
C LEU A 90 -1.45 -6.76 -14.75
N VAL A 91 -0.62 -5.81 -14.29
CA VAL A 91 0.76 -5.67 -14.79
C VAL A 91 1.57 -6.93 -14.50
N ALA A 92 1.49 -7.48 -13.27
CA ALA A 92 2.19 -8.70 -12.90
C ALA A 92 1.76 -9.91 -13.76
N ALA A 93 0.46 -10.04 -14.06
CA ALA A 93 -0.07 -11.07 -14.94
C ALA A 93 0.50 -10.96 -16.36
N LEU A 94 0.66 -9.75 -16.90
CA LEU A 94 1.32 -9.53 -18.19
C LEU A 94 2.81 -9.84 -18.15
N GLU A 95 3.52 -9.36 -17.12
CA GLU A 95 4.96 -9.61 -16.94
C GLU A 95 5.26 -11.12 -16.82
N ALA A 96 4.37 -11.89 -16.18
CA ALA A 96 4.48 -13.34 -16.07
C ALA A 96 4.31 -14.08 -17.41
N LYS A 97 3.78 -13.42 -18.44
CA LYS A 97 3.57 -13.98 -19.79
C LYS A 97 4.67 -13.58 -20.78
N CYS A 98 5.64 -12.77 -20.35
CA CYS A 98 6.81 -12.47 -21.17
C CYS A 98 7.63 -13.74 -21.42
N ALA A 99 7.95 -14.01 -22.67
CA ALA A 99 8.73 -15.18 -23.10
C ALA A 99 10.23 -15.05 -22.77
N SER A 100 10.72 -13.84 -22.49
CA SER A 100 12.12 -13.59 -22.17
C SER A 100 12.31 -12.32 -21.32
N ALA A 101 13.49 -12.21 -20.70
CA ALA A 101 13.90 -11.00 -19.98
C ALA A 101 14.01 -9.76 -20.91
N ALA A 102 14.29 -9.96 -22.21
CA ALA A 102 14.33 -8.89 -23.20
C ALA A 102 12.91 -8.36 -23.48
N GLU A 103 11.93 -9.24 -23.65
CA GLU A 103 10.52 -8.85 -23.80
C GLU A 103 9.99 -8.16 -22.54
N LEU A 104 10.32 -8.68 -21.36
CA LEU A 104 9.96 -8.03 -20.09
C LEU A 104 10.54 -6.62 -19.99
N ARG A 105 11.81 -6.44 -20.38
CA ARG A 105 12.44 -5.13 -20.41
C ARG A 105 11.72 -4.20 -21.38
N ALA A 106 11.45 -4.67 -22.60
CA ALA A 106 10.73 -3.91 -23.62
C ALA A 106 9.32 -3.50 -23.15
N LEU A 107 8.58 -4.39 -22.48
CA LEU A 107 7.29 -4.07 -21.88
C LEU A 107 7.43 -2.98 -20.82
N ARG A 108 8.37 -3.12 -19.88
CA ARG A 108 8.59 -2.15 -18.78
C ARG A 108 9.04 -0.77 -19.27
N THR A 109 9.80 -0.71 -20.35
CA THR A 109 10.30 0.55 -20.94
C THR A 109 9.43 1.08 -22.07
N SER A 110 8.33 0.39 -22.41
CA SER A 110 7.40 0.85 -23.44
C SER A 110 6.77 2.19 -23.04
N PRO A 111 6.55 3.11 -23.99
CA PRO A 111 5.96 4.43 -23.69
C PRO A 111 4.62 4.32 -22.95
N ASP A 112 3.75 3.39 -23.34
CA ASP A 112 2.45 3.20 -22.72
C ASP A 112 2.54 2.68 -21.28
N MET A 113 3.52 1.81 -20.98
CA MET A 113 3.74 1.32 -19.62
C MET A 113 4.33 2.41 -18.72
N VAL A 114 5.22 3.24 -19.27
CA VAL A 114 5.77 4.41 -18.56
C VAL A 114 4.65 5.41 -18.26
N LEU A 115 3.81 5.72 -19.25
CA LEU A 115 2.63 6.58 -19.08
C LEU A 115 1.67 6.01 -18.03
N TRP A 116 1.36 4.71 -18.09
CA TRP A 116 0.53 4.02 -17.11
C TRP A 116 1.06 4.19 -15.68
N ARG A 117 2.37 3.94 -15.47
CA ARG A 117 3.00 4.09 -14.16
C ARG A 117 2.95 5.53 -13.66
N GLY A 118 3.19 6.50 -14.55
CA GLY A 118 3.16 7.93 -14.23
C GLY A 118 1.77 8.49 -13.90
N LYS A 119 0.69 7.76 -14.16
CA LYS A 119 -0.68 8.19 -13.83
C LYS A 119 -1.02 8.01 -12.36
N TRP A 120 -0.33 7.11 -11.66
CA TRP A 120 -0.55 6.88 -10.25
C TRP A 120 0.18 7.95 -9.44
N ASN A 121 -0.57 8.84 -8.80
CA ASN A 121 0.00 9.85 -7.91
C ASN A 121 0.34 9.22 -6.54
N LEU A 122 1.39 8.40 -6.53
CA LEU A 122 1.86 7.69 -5.34
C LEU A 122 2.35 8.63 -4.24
N ASP A 123 2.85 9.82 -4.62
CA ASP A 123 3.33 10.82 -3.67
C ASP A 123 2.18 11.39 -2.83
N THR A 124 1.10 11.84 -3.48
CA THR A 124 -0.09 12.32 -2.76
C THR A 124 -0.72 11.21 -1.93
N TYR A 125 -0.77 9.97 -2.45
CA TYR A 125 -1.25 8.83 -1.66
C TYR A 125 -0.42 8.65 -0.37
N HIS A 126 0.91 8.65 -0.49
CA HIS A 126 1.80 8.53 0.66
C HIS A 126 1.61 9.66 1.67
N GLU A 127 1.53 10.91 1.20
CA GLU A 127 1.31 12.08 2.06
C GLU A 127 0.01 11.99 2.85
N MET A 128 -1.09 11.56 2.20
CA MET A 128 -2.36 11.34 2.89
C MET A 128 -2.25 10.26 3.96
N ARG A 129 -1.56 9.14 3.66
CA ARG A 129 -1.34 8.06 4.63
C ARG A 129 -0.46 8.48 5.80
N LYS A 130 0.60 9.25 5.55
CA LYS A 130 1.45 9.82 6.61
C LYS A 130 0.66 10.78 7.49
N HIS A 131 -0.14 11.67 6.90
CA HIS A 131 -0.98 12.58 7.65
C HIS A 131 -2.03 11.84 8.52
N GLU A 132 -2.67 10.80 7.98
CA GLU A 132 -3.57 9.93 8.75
C GLU A 132 -2.86 9.25 9.93
N MET A 133 -1.64 8.73 9.72
CA MET A 133 -0.81 8.14 10.77
C MET A 133 -0.47 9.17 11.85
N ASP A 134 0.06 10.33 11.46
CA ASP A 134 0.43 11.41 12.40
C ASP A 134 -0.78 11.85 13.24
N GLY A 135 -1.97 11.91 12.62
CA GLY A 135 -3.23 12.20 13.31
C GLY A 135 -3.57 11.16 14.38
N ARG A 136 -3.45 9.86 14.07
CA ARG A 136 -3.72 8.78 15.03
C ARG A 136 -2.68 8.70 16.15
N VAL A 137 -1.39 8.85 15.81
CA VAL A 137 -0.28 8.91 16.77
C VAL A 137 -0.50 10.04 17.79
N LYS A 138 -0.89 11.23 17.30
CA LYS A 138 -1.22 12.38 18.16
C LYS A 138 -2.46 12.13 19.01
N ALA A 139 -3.54 11.60 18.42
CA ALA A 139 -4.78 11.31 19.14
C ALA A 139 -4.61 10.26 20.24
N ALA A 140 -3.73 9.28 20.02
CA ALA A 140 -3.38 8.25 21.00
C ALA A 140 -2.41 8.75 22.09
N GLY A 141 -1.89 9.99 21.98
CA GLY A 141 -0.86 10.49 22.89
C GLY A 141 0.43 9.66 22.86
N ALA A 142 0.69 8.93 21.76
CA ALA A 142 1.71 7.90 21.70
C ALA A 142 3.15 8.43 21.84
N LEU A 143 3.35 9.73 21.61
CA LEU A 143 4.63 10.43 21.74
C LEU A 143 4.64 11.41 22.94
N GLN A 144 3.68 11.30 23.86
CA GLN A 144 3.54 12.18 25.01
C GLN A 144 3.78 11.40 26.31
N GLY A 145 4.62 11.97 27.18
CA GLY A 145 4.85 11.46 28.53
C GLY A 145 3.73 11.81 29.52
N PRO A 146 3.70 11.20 30.71
CA PRO A 146 4.71 10.27 31.23
C PRO A 146 4.53 8.82 30.73
N PHE A 147 5.64 8.13 30.49
CA PHE A 147 5.69 6.72 30.10
C PHE A 147 5.62 5.84 31.35
N LYS A 148 4.40 5.50 31.77
CA LYS A 148 4.16 4.71 32.98
C LYS A 148 3.49 3.38 32.65
N PRO A 149 3.86 2.29 33.33
CA PRO A 149 3.20 1.02 33.16
C PRO A 149 1.76 1.11 33.66
N VAL A 150 0.88 0.36 33.00
CA VAL A 150 -0.50 0.22 33.41
C VAL A 150 -0.58 -0.64 34.66
N THR A 151 -1.31 -0.16 35.66
CA THR A 151 -1.49 -0.85 36.96
C THR A 151 -2.80 -1.63 37.05
N SER A 152 -3.76 -1.36 36.16
CA SER A 152 -5.06 -2.01 36.10
C SER A 152 -4.97 -3.32 35.31
N PRO A 153 -5.44 -4.47 35.85
CA PRO A 153 -5.37 -5.76 35.16
C PRO A 153 -6.13 -5.79 33.82
N ALA A 154 -7.26 -5.08 33.73
CA ALA A 154 -8.08 -5.03 32.53
C ALA A 154 -7.38 -4.26 31.40
N ASP A 155 -6.76 -3.13 31.75
CA ASP A 155 -6.04 -2.29 30.80
C ASP A 155 -4.71 -2.95 30.38
N ALA A 156 -4.04 -3.67 31.28
CA ALA A 156 -2.83 -4.43 30.99
C ALA A 156 -3.06 -5.53 29.95
N GLU A 157 -4.22 -6.21 29.97
CA GLU A 157 -4.59 -7.18 28.93
C GLU A 157 -4.75 -6.51 27.56
N ALA A 158 -5.34 -5.31 27.52
CA ALA A 158 -5.59 -4.58 26.27
C ALA A 158 -4.31 -4.13 25.56
N ILE A 159 -3.23 -3.88 26.31
CA ILE A 159 -1.97 -3.34 25.76
C ILE A 159 -0.87 -4.39 25.56
N LYS A 160 -1.16 -5.68 25.78
CA LYS A 160 -0.21 -6.76 25.46
C LYS A 160 0.31 -6.64 24.01
N PRO A 161 1.61 -6.88 23.77
CA PRO A 161 2.60 -7.46 24.69
C PRO A 161 3.33 -6.45 25.59
N PHE A 162 2.91 -5.18 25.66
CA PHE A 162 3.60 -4.15 26.43
C PHE A 162 2.88 -3.82 27.75
N SER A 163 3.63 -3.27 28.70
CA SER A 163 3.11 -2.71 29.95
C SER A 163 2.85 -1.20 29.86
N VAL A 164 3.44 -0.50 28.88
CA VAL A 164 3.32 0.95 28.68
C VAL A 164 2.46 1.26 27.44
N PRO A 165 1.35 2.04 27.56
CA PRO A 165 0.38 2.24 26.48
C PRO A 165 0.96 2.86 25.21
N GLN A 166 1.93 3.78 25.34
CA GLN A 166 2.55 4.46 24.21
C GLN A 166 3.26 3.50 23.25
N PHE A 167 3.96 2.49 23.77
CA PHE A 167 4.62 1.47 22.94
C PHE A 167 3.60 0.60 22.21
N HIS A 168 2.50 0.26 22.87
CA HIS A 168 1.39 -0.45 22.23
C HIS A 168 0.78 0.39 21.11
N ALA A 169 0.49 1.68 21.35
CA ALA A 169 -0.07 2.57 20.36
C ALA A 169 0.84 2.70 19.13
N VAL A 170 2.15 2.88 19.31
CA VAL A 170 3.10 2.90 18.20
C VAL A 170 3.13 1.56 17.46
N LEU A 171 3.13 0.42 18.17
CA LEU A 171 3.09 -0.88 17.50
C LEU A 171 1.81 -1.09 16.67
N GLN A 172 0.65 -0.62 17.15
CA GLN A 172 -0.59 -0.68 16.37
C GLN A 172 -0.52 0.19 15.11
N GLU A 173 0.09 1.37 15.19
CA GLU A 173 0.29 2.22 14.02
C GLU A 173 1.29 1.60 13.03
N LEU A 174 2.38 1.00 13.51
CA LEU A 174 3.32 0.27 12.67
C LEU A 174 2.64 -0.90 11.94
N ARG A 175 1.79 -1.66 12.64
CA ARG A 175 0.99 -2.72 12.03
C ARG A 175 0.04 -2.17 10.96
N THR A 176 -0.57 -1.02 11.22
CA THR A 176 -1.51 -0.39 10.31
C THR A 176 -0.85 0.13 9.04
N ILE A 177 0.28 0.85 9.16
CA ILE A 177 0.97 1.43 8.01
C ILE A 177 1.68 0.37 7.15
N LEU A 178 2.10 -0.73 7.76
CA LEU A 178 2.73 -1.87 7.07
C LEU A 178 1.74 -2.96 6.64
N ASP A 179 0.43 -2.74 6.77
CA ASP A 179 -0.61 -3.68 6.33
C ASP A 179 -0.73 -3.68 4.80
N PRO A 180 -0.32 -4.77 4.10
CA PRO A 180 -0.38 -4.85 2.64
C PRO A 180 -1.80 -4.86 2.08
N GLU A 181 -2.81 -5.21 2.87
CA GLU A 181 -4.19 -5.28 2.42
C GLU A 181 -4.90 -3.91 2.44
N ARG A 182 -4.36 -2.94 3.18
CA ARG A 182 -5.06 -1.67 3.46
C ARG A 182 -4.25 -0.42 3.13
N VAL A 183 -2.96 -0.40 3.45
CA VAL A 183 -2.15 0.82 3.43
C VAL A 183 -0.85 0.63 2.68
N PHE A 184 -0.13 -0.46 2.96
CA PHE A 184 1.18 -0.66 2.39
C PHE A 184 1.10 -0.96 0.88
N LEU A 185 1.86 -0.18 0.12
CA LEU A 185 2.08 -0.40 -1.31
C LEU A 185 3.57 -0.67 -1.52
N PHE A 186 3.90 -1.81 -2.15
CA PHE A 186 5.29 -2.19 -2.38
C PHE A 186 6.08 -1.14 -3.20
N ALA A 187 5.41 -0.43 -4.11
CA ALA A 187 6.00 0.67 -4.87
C ALA A 187 6.53 1.82 -3.97
N LEU A 188 6.00 1.94 -2.75
CA LEU A 188 6.35 2.95 -1.76
C LEU A 188 7.11 2.38 -0.55
N GLN A 189 7.61 1.14 -0.65
CA GLN A 189 8.23 0.41 0.48
C GLN A 189 9.27 1.25 1.24
N HIS A 190 10.15 1.94 0.52
CA HIS A 190 11.25 2.70 1.13
C HIS A 190 10.73 3.88 1.96
N ARG A 191 9.62 4.50 1.56
CA ARG A 191 9.03 5.64 2.27
C ARG A 191 8.25 5.18 3.49
N PHE A 192 7.47 4.12 3.38
CA PHE A 192 6.77 3.54 4.54
C PHE A 192 7.72 3.00 5.60
N LEU A 193 8.82 2.35 5.19
CA LEU A 193 9.86 1.91 6.13
C LEU A 193 10.56 3.09 6.78
N ARG A 194 10.81 4.17 6.03
CA ARG A 194 11.36 5.41 6.59
C ARG A 194 10.42 6.01 7.64
N ASP A 195 9.13 6.14 7.34
CA ASP A 195 8.13 6.67 8.27
C ASP A 195 8.02 5.82 9.53
N ALA A 196 8.06 4.48 9.39
CA ALA A 196 8.10 3.55 10.52
C ALA A 196 9.34 3.78 11.42
N CYS A 197 10.52 3.91 10.81
CA CYS A 197 11.75 4.21 11.56
C CYS A 197 11.70 5.58 12.25
N GLU A 198 11.18 6.60 11.56
CA GLU A 198 11.00 7.95 12.12
C GLU A 198 10.08 7.92 13.34
N LEU A 199 8.96 7.18 13.28
CA LEU A 199 8.03 7.04 14.39
C LEU A 199 8.67 6.35 15.61
N VAL A 200 9.44 5.29 15.39
CA VAL A 200 10.16 4.59 16.47
C VAL A 200 11.23 5.49 17.08
N ALA A 201 11.98 6.24 16.27
CA ALA A 201 12.97 7.19 16.77
C ALA A 201 12.32 8.27 17.65
N GLN A 202 11.21 8.85 17.20
CA GLN A 202 10.46 9.85 17.99
C GLN A 202 9.93 9.29 19.31
N LEU A 203 9.49 8.02 19.33
CA LEU A 203 9.07 7.36 20.55
C LEU A 203 10.22 7.21 21.54
N ILE A 204 11.40 6.80 21.07
CA ILE A 204 12.60 6.65 21.89
C ILE A 204 13.00 8.00 22.47
N ASP A 205 13.05 9.05 21.65
CA ASP A 205 13.40 10.41 22.10
C ASP A 205 12.41 10.92 23.15
N ALA A 206 11.11 10.70 22.94
CA ALA A 206 10.07 11.06 23.90
C ALA A 206 10.19 10.28 25.21
N ALA A 207 10.50 8.97 25.14
CA ALA A 207 10.70 8.13 26.31
C ALA A 207 11.93 8.57 27.11
N VAL A 208 13.06 8.84 26.45
CA VAL A 208 14.28 9.35 27.08
C VAL A 208 14.01 10.70 27.74
N ALA A 209 13.37 11.63 27.03
CA ALA A 209 13.00 12.93 27.58
C ALA A 209 12.07 12.82 28.81
N GLY A 210 11.13 11.86 28.78
CA GLY A 210 10.26 11.54 29.91
C GLY A 210 10.98 10.87 31.09
N CYS A 211 12.10 10.19 30.83
CA CYS A 211 12.94 9.56 31.83
C CYS A 211 14.00 10.50 32.43
N SER A 212 14.24 11.68 31.86
CA SER A 212 15.20 12.67 32.41
C SER A 212 14.86 13.18 33.84
N GLY A 213 13.77 12.72 34.45
CA GLY A 213 13.43 12.88 35.87
C GLY A 213 13.49 11.59 36.72
N ALA A 214 13.86 10.44 36.17
CA ALA A 214 13.93 9.13 36.84
C ALA A 214 15.20 8.34 36.42
N ALA A 215 15.80 7.56 37.33
CA ALA A 215 17.12 6.97 37.14
C ALA A 215 17.20 6.01 35.90
N PRO A 216 18.31 6.00 35.14
CA PRO A 216 18.42 5.39 33.81
C PRO A 216 18.43 3.85 33.75
N LEU A 217 18.39 3.15 34.90
CA LEU A 217 18.45 1.68 34.95
C LEU A 217 17.07 1.00 34.91
N ASP A 218 15.99 1.73 35.14
CA ASP A 218 14.63 1.16 35.24
C ASP A 218 13.97 0.90 33.87
N VAL A 219 14.46 1.53 32.79
CA VAL A 219 13.76 1.53 31.49
C VAL A 219 13.73 0.13 30.86
N ILE A 220 14.80 -0.65 31.00
CA ILE A 220 14.87 -2.01 30.43
C ILE A 220 14.07 -3.01 31.28
N GLU A 221 13.98 -2.83 32.60
CA GLU A 221 13.16 -3.67 33.48
C GLU A 221 11.66 -3.37 33.34
N VAL A 222 11.28 -2.09 33.21
CA VAL A 222 9.88 -1.69 32.96
C VAL A 222 9.38 -2.17 31.60
N MET A 223 10.25 -2.30 30.59
CA MET A 223 9.88 -2.83 29.28
C MET A 223 9.73 -4.36 29.24
N ARG A 224 10.19 -5.10 30.27
CA ARG A 224 10.27 -6.58 30.26
C ARG A 224 9.29 -7.29 31.19
N ASN A 225 8.70 -6.58 32.15
CA ASN A 225 7.63 -7.06 33.04
C ASN A 225 6.27 -6.50 32.62
#